data_AF-A0A0B1U255-F1
#
_entry.id   AF-A0A0B1U255-F1
#
_cell.length_a   1.000
_cell.length_b   1.000
_cell.length_c   1.000
_cell.angle_alpha   90.00
_cell.angle_beta   90.00
_cell.angle_gamma   90.00
#
_symmetry.space_group_name_H-M   'P 1'
#
loop_
_entity.id
_entity.type
_entity.pdbx_description
1 polymer ?
#
loop_
_entity_poly.entity_id
_entity_poly.type
_entity_poly.pdbx_seq_one_letter_code
_entity_poly.pdbx_strand_id
1 'polypeptide(L)'
;MVRHIILVCILACIGLTGCAKIKPIMIPQEFEADCRRNAYGADAACAAKVCEVYQAVVTDYYEDMEGCYAACKDRAVSLEAGAGNQCQAKITAAKNTCRDFCNRKFYRCNCAK
;
A
#
# COMPACT_ATOMS: atom_id res chain seq x y z
N MET A 1 -36.58 34.49 -5.35
CA MET A 1 -36.05 33.90 -4.09
C MET A 1 -36.03 32.36 -4.07
N VAL A 2 -36.82 31.65 -4.88
CA VAL A 2 -36.82 30.16 -4.96
C VAL A 2 -35.63 29.59 -5.75
N ARG A 3 -35.06 30.38 -6.68
CA ARG A 3 -34.02 29.93 -7.63
C ARG A 3 -32.64 29.71 -7.01
N HIS A 4 -32.39 30.21 -5.80
CA HIS A 4 -31.10 30.08 -5.13
C HIS A 4 -31.06 28.92 -4.11
N ILE A 5 -32.22 28.42 -3.67
CA ILE A 5 -32.31 27.30 -2.72
C ILE A 5 -32.01 25.96 -3.44
N ILE A 6 -32.42 25.83 -4.70
CA ILE A 6 -32.18 24.62 -5.50
C ILE A 6 -30.69 24.42 -5.82
N LEU A 7 -29.95 25.51 -6.03
CA LEU A 7 -28.51 25.47 -6.34
C LEU A 7 -27.66 25.00 -5.15
N VAL A 8 -28.07 25.32 -3.91
CA VAL A 8 -27.34 24.91 -2.71
C VAL A 8 -27.53 23.42 -2.41
N CYS A 9 -28.72 22.86 -2.67
CA CYS A 9 -28.96 21.41 -2.50
C CYS A 9 -28.15 20.54 -3.49
N ILE A 10 -27.92 21.02 -4.71
CA ILE A 10 -27.14 20.26 -5.71
C ILE A 10 -25.65 20.25 -5.34
N LEU A 11 -25.11 21.34 -4.79
CA LEU A 11 -23.72 21.40 -4.31
C LEU A 11 -23.49 20.55 -3.05
N ALA A 12 -24.50 20.41 -2.18
CA ALA A 12 -24.43 19.52 -1.02
C ALA A 12 -24.43 18.02 -1.41
N CYS A 13 -25.12 17.64 -2.49
CA CYS A 13 -25.13 16.26 -2.99
C CYS A 13 -23.80 15.85 -3.69
N ILE A 14 -23.03 16.80 -4.20
CA ILE A 14 -21.72 16.53 -4.84
C ILE A 14 -20.61 16.37 -3.79
N GLY A 15 -20.77 16.98 -2.60
CA GLY A 15 -19.83 16.85 -1.48
C GLY A 15 -19.73 15.45 -0.85
N LEU A 16 -20.69 14.55 -1.13
CA LEU A 16 -20.70 13.16 -0.64
C LEU A 16 -20.02 12.16 -1.58
N THR A 17 -19.44 12.62 -2.69
CA THR A 17 -18.76 11.73 -3.67
C THR A 17 -17.29 11.45 -3.36
N GLY A 18 -16.81 11.88 -2.19
CA GLY A 18 -15.50 11.52 -1.65
C GLY A 18 -15.44 10.12 -1.03
N CYS A 19 -16.22 9.15 -1.50
CA CYS A 19 -16.02 7.75 -1.13
C CYS A 19 -14.73 7.26 -1.79
N ALA A 20 -13.60 7.48 -1.12
CA ALA A 20 -12.35 6.78 -1.45
C ALA A 20 -12.70 5.30 -1.63
N LYS A 21 -12.56 4.77 -2.85
CA LYS A 21 -12.85 3.37 -3.15
C LYS A 21 -12.21 2.53 -2.06
N ILE A 22 -13.03 1.89 -1.22
CA ILE A 22 -12.55 1.03 -0.15
C ILE A 22 -11.82 -0.11 -0.85
N LYS A 23 -10.50 -0.02 -0.93
CA LYS A 23 -9.69 -1.10 -1.48
C LYS A 23 -9.87 -2.31 -0.55
N PRO A 24 -10.10 -3.52 -1.09
CA PRO A 24 -10.20 -4.71 -0.25
C PRO A 24 -8.90 -4.92 0.53
N ILE A 25 -9.02 -5.58 1.69
CA ILE A 25 -7.85 -6.04 2.46
C ILE A 25 -7.03 -6.89 1.53
N MET A 26 -5.76 -6.51 1.35
CA MET A 26 -4.80 -7.36 0.66
C MET A 26 -4.40 -8.47 1.64
N ILE A 27 -4.63 -9.73 1.29
CA ILE A 27 -4.14 -10.85 2.11
C ILE A 27 -2.67 -11.15 1.78
N PRO A 28 -1.90 -11.77 2.69
CA PRO A 28 -0.48 -12.06 2.45
C PRO A 28 -0.22 -12.85 1.16
N GLN A 29 -1.14 -13.72 0.73
CA GLN A 29 -1.03 -14.48 -0.52
C GLN A 29 -1.18 -13.59 -1.76
N GLU A 30 -2.03 -12.56 -1.70
CA GLU A 30 -2.17 -11.58 -2.78
C GLU A 30 -0.95 -10.68 -2.87
N PHE A 31 -0.38 -10.32 -1.71
CA PHE A 31 0.89 -9.60 -1.65
C PHE A 31 2.01 -10.42 -2.30
N GLU A 32 2.14 -11.71 -1.94
CA GLU A 32 3.16 -12.58 -2.51
C GLU A 32 3.00 -12.70 -4.04
N ALA A 33 1.77 -12.91 -4.52
CA ALA A 33 1.47 -13.01 -5.93
C ALA A 33 1.76 -11.70 -6.68
N ASP A 34 1.41 -10.54 -6.11
CA ASP A 34 1.75 -9.24 -6.68
C ASP A 34 3.27 -9.01 -6.72
N CYS A 35 3.95 -9.36 -5.63
CA CYS A 35 5.38 -9.25 -5.55
C CYS A 35 6.06 -10.17 -6.58
N ARG A 36 5.68 -11.43 -6.72
CA ARG A 36 6.32 -12.32 -7.71
C ARG A 36 6.03 -11.94 -9.16
N ARG A 37 4.84 -11.43 -9.48
CA ARG A 37 4.47 -11.02 -10.85
C ARG A 37 5.26 -9.80 -11.34
N ASN A 38 5.55 -8.87 -10.44
CA ASN A 38 6.22 -7.62 -10.78
C ASN A 38 7.76 -7.78 -10.74
N ALA A 39 8.34 -8.58 -11.63
CA ALA A 39 9.78 -8.63 -11.84
C ALA A 39 10.23 -7.37 -12.61
N TYR A 40 10.34 -6.23 -11.91
CA TYR A 40 10.80 -4.94 -12.46
C TYR A 40 12.27 -4.99 -12.88
N GLY A 41 12.59 -5.72 -13.95
CA GLY A 41 13.95 -5.83 -14.50
C GLY A 41 15.00 -6.44 -13.57
N ALA A 42 14.63 -6.81 -12.34
CA ALA A 42 15.50 -7.46 -11.38
C ALA A 42 15.71 -8.93 -11.74
N ASP A 43 16.90 -9.45 -11.44
CA ASP A 43 17.18 -10.87 -11.55
C ASP A 43 16.27 -11.67 -10.60
N ALA A 44 16.06 -12.95 -10.93
CA ALA A 44 15.14 -13.82 -10.18
C ALA A 44 15.56 -14.00 -8.71
N ALA A 45 16.86 -13.97 -8.40
CA ALA A 45 17.35 -14.12 -7.03
C ALA A 45 17.09 -12.87 -6.20
N CYS A 46 17.33 -11.66 -6.76
CA CYS A 46 16.90 -10.41 -6.14
C CYS A 46 15.39 -10.39 -5.94
N ALA A 47 14.60 -10.68 -6.97
CA ALA A 47 13.15 -10.61 -6.89
C ALA A 47 12.59 -11.55 -5.80
N ALA A 48 13.10 -12.78 -5.72
CA ALA A 48 12.73 -13.74 -4.68
C ALA A 48 13.10 -13.22 -3.27
N LYS A 49 14.35 -12.76 -3.08
CA LYS A 49 14.81 -12.23 -1.79
C LYS A 49 14.00 -11.03 -1.32
N VAL A 50 13.71 -10.09 -2.24
CA VAL A 50 12.88 -8.92 -1.93
C VAL A 50 11.49 -9.36 -1.48
N CYS A 51 10.85 -10.27 -2.22
CA CYS A 51 9.51 -10.73 -1.86
C CYS A 51 9.49 -11.48 -0.53
N GLU A 52 10.47 -12.34 -0.26
CA GLU A 52 10.59 -13.05 1.02
C GLU A 52 10.72 -12.09 2.21
N VAL A 53 11.59 -11.08 2.09
CA VAL A 53 11.81 -10.11 3.16
C VAL A 53 10.56 -9.26 3.45
N TYR A 54 9.82 -8.84 2.43
CA TYR A 54 8.57 -8.12 2.64
C TYR A 54 7.40 -9.03 3.02
N GLN A 55 7.44 -10.32 2.68
CA GLN A 55 6.43 -11.29 3.10
C GLN A 55 6.35 -11.35 4.63
N ALA A 56 7.49 -11.34 5.30
CA ALA A 56 7.55 -11.29 6.76
C ALA A 56 6.77 -10.09 7.33
N VAL A 57 6.90 -8.92 6.71
CA VAL A 57 6.16 -7.71 7.15
C VAL A 57 4.65 -7.88 6.97
N VAL A 58 4.18 -8.51 5.89
CA VAL A 58 2.72 -8.66 5.69
C VAL A 58 2.12 -9.80 6.53
N THR A 59 2.94 -10.73 7.04
CA THR A 59 2.51 -11.80 7.95
C THR A 59 2.65 -11.45 9.43
N ASP A 60 3.47 -10.46 9.77
CA ASP A 60 3.69 -10.05 11.15
C ASP A 60 2.50 -9.25 11.73
N TYR A 61 2.41 -9.31 13.06
CA TYR A 61 1.47 -8.50 13.83
C TYR A 61 2.06 -7.10 14.07
N TYR A 62 1.26 -6.07 13.81
CA TYR A 62 1.58 -4.67 14.14
C TYR A 62 0.35 -4.07 14.82
N GLU A 63 0.59 -3.29 15.86
CA GLU A 63 -0.47 -2.63 16.64
C GLU A 63 -1.11 -1.47 15.87
N ASP A 64 -0.30 -0.76 15.08
CA ASP A 64 -0.74 0.42 14.33
C ASP A 64 -0.09 0.52 12.93
N MET A 65 -0.53 1.53 12.18
CA MET A 65 -0.04 1.82 10.83
C MET A 65 1.42 2.28 10.82
N GLU A 66 1.85 3.04 11.83
CA GLU A 66 3.21 3.59 11.88
C GLU A 66 4.24 2.47 12.07
N GLY A 67 3.95 1.50 12.95
CA GLY A 67 4.77 0.29 13.14
C GLY A 67 4.87 -0.54 11.86
N CYS A 68 3.75 -0.73 11.15
CA CYS A 68 3.73 -1.46 9.87
C CYS A 68 4.57 -0.74 8.79
N TYR A 69 4.43 0.59 8.69
CA TYR A 69 5.21 1.41 7.76
C TYR A 69 6.71 1.43 8.10
N ALA A 70 7.04 1.53 9.39
CA ALA A 70 8.40 1.50 9.87
C ALA A 70 9.07 0.18 9.50
N ALA A 71 8.37 -0.95 9.65
CA ALA A 71 8.86 -2.25 9.22
C ALA A 71 9.09 -2.32 7.70
N CYS A 72 8.14 -1.84 6.88
CA CYS A 72 8.35 -1.75 5.43
C CYS A 72 9.60 -0.90 5.07
N LYS A 73 9.83 0.21 5.78
CA LYS A 73 10.99 1.09 5.56
C LYS A 73 12.30 0.42 5.99
N ASP A 74 12.31 -0.21 7.16
CA ASP A 74 13.49 -0.92 7.69
C ASP A 74 13.95 -2.02 6.73
N ARG A 75 12.99 -2.81 6.22
CA ARG A 75 13.28 -3.84 5.20
C ARG A 75 13.83 -3.27 3.91
N ALA A 76 13.34 -2.11 3.47
CA ALA A 76 13.90 -1.44 2.30
C ALA A 76 15.37 -1.07 2.50
N VAL A 77 15.71 -0.44 3.63
CA VAL A 77 17.07 -0.03 3.96
C VAL A 77 18.01 -1.23 4.04
N SER A 78 17.56 -2.31 4.69
CA SER A 78 18.32 -3.57 4.79
C SER A 78 18.61 -4.19 3.42
N LEU A 79 17.64 -4.14 2.50
CA LEU A 79 17.81 -4.64 1.14
C LEU A 79 18.67 -3.71 0.27
N GLU A 80 18.55 -2.40 0.44
CA GLU A 80 19.29 -1.38 -0.33
C GLU A 80 20.80 -1.39 -0.02
N ALA A 81 21.19 -1.74 1.22
CA ALA A 81 22.58 -1.76 1.68
C ALA A 81 23.54 -2.68 0.89
N GLY A 82 23.02 -3.56 0.02
CA GLY A 82 23.82 -4.43 -0.86
C GLY A 82 23.22 -4.65 -2.24
N ALA A 83 22.26 -3.81 -2.67
CA ALA A 83 21.53 -4.01 -3.92
C ALA A 83 22.16 -3.24 -5.10
N GLY A 84 22.38 -3.95 -6.21
CA GLY A 84 22.66 -3.32 -7.50
C GLY A 84 21.43 -2.58 -8.07
N ASN A 85 21.64 -1.69 -9.03
CA ASN A 85 20.62 -0.78 -9.57
C ASN A 85 19.32 -1.48 -10.04
N GLN A 86 19.43 -2.67 -10.66
CA GLN A 86 18.24 -3.42 -11.11
C GLN A 86 17.40 -3.94 -9.95
N CYS A 87 18.03 -4.23 -8.81
CA CYS A 87 17.35 -4.70 -7.60
C CYS A 87 16.68 -3.55 -6.83
N GLN A 88 17.21 -2.33 -6.93
CA GLN A 88 16.63 -1.14 -6.27
C GLN A 88 15.21 -0.80 -6.75
N ALA A 89 14.95 -0.92 -8.06
CA ALA A 89 13.61 -0.70 -8.62
C ALA A 89 12.61 -1.70 -8.01
N LYS A 90 13.02 -2.95 -7.88
CA LYS A 90 12.23 -4.01 -7.27
C LYS A 90 11.98 -3.78 -5.78
N ILE A 91 13.01 -3.37 -5.02
CA ILE A 91 12.89 -3.01 -3.61
C ILE A 91 11.89 -1.86 -3.43
N THR A 92 11.96 -0.84 -4.27
CA THR A 92 11.05 0.30 -4.23
C THR A 92 9.61 -0.09 -4.54
N ALA A 93 9.40 -0.92 -5.57
CA ALA A 93 8.07 -1.43 -5.90
C ALA A 93 7.48 -2.26 -4.74
N ALA A 94 8.26 -3.19 -4.17
CA ALA A 94 7.81 -4.01 -3.05
C ALA A 94 7.54 -3.18 -1.78
N LYS A 95 8.36 -2.15 -1.50
CA LYS A 95 8.11 -1.17 -0.44
C LYS A 95 6.75 -0.50 -0.60
N ASN A 96 6.43 -0.06 -1.82
CA ASN A 96 5.16 0.60 -2.11
C ASN A 96 3.97 -0.35 -1.94
N THR A 97 4.08 -1.59 -2.43
CA THR A 97 3.07 -2.63 -2.19
C THR A 97 2.91 -2.92 -0.68
N CYS A 98 4.01 -2.97 0.07
CA CYS A 98 3.99 -3.19 1.53
C CYS A 98 3.25 -2.06 2.25
N ARG A 99 3.49 -0.81 1.84
CA ARG A 99 2.74 0.35 2.36
C ARG A 99 1.27 0.32 1.97
N ASP A 100 0.93 -0.11 0.75
CA ASP A 100 -0.47 -0.28 0.33
C ASP A 100 -1.17 -1.40 1.14
N PHE A 101 -0.47 -2.48 1.47
CA PHE A 101 -0.94 -3.50 2.40
C PHE A 101 -1.23 -2.90 3.79
N CYS A 102 -0.27 -2.19 4.38
CA CYS A 102 -0.45 -1.53 5.68
C CYS A 102 -1.63 -0.53 5.64
N ASN A 103 -1.76 0.26 4.56
CA ASN A 103 -2.91 1.14 4.36
C ASN A 103 -4.23 0.38 4.34
N ARG A 104 -4.34 -0.70 3.56
CA ARG A 104 -5.57 -1.48 3.48
C ARG A 104 -5.90 -2.20 4.80
N LYS A 105 -4.88 -2.56 5.58
CA LYS A 105 -5.01 -3.19 6.91
C LYS A 105 -5.51 -2.20 7.96
N PHE A 106 -4.92 -0.99 8.04
CA PHE A 106 -5.17 -0.04 9.13
C PHE A 106 -6.08 1.15 8.77
N TYR A 107 -6.14 1.58 7.50
CA TYR A 107 -6.90 2.77 7.07
C TYR A 107 -8.40 2.50 6.84
N ARG A 108 -8.95 1.41 7.37
CA ARG A 108 -10.37 1.04 7.21
C ARG A 108 -11.38 2.00 7.87
N CYS A 109 -10.95 3.05 8.57
CA CYS A 109 -11.84 4.02 9.21
C CYS A 109 -11.38 5.48 9.02
N ASN A 110 -11.73 6.12 7.90
CA ASN A 110 -11.79 7.61 7.86
C ASN A 110 -12.76 8.19 6.81
N CYS A 111 -13.72 7.41 6.30
CA CYS A 111 -14.83 7.94 5.47
C CYS A 111 -16.21 7.68 6.12
N ALA A 112 -16.28 7.67 7.45
CA ALA A 112 -17.54 7.64 8.19
C ALA A 112 -17.39 8.37 9.53
N LYS A 113 -17.34 9.71 9.48
CA LYS A 113 -17.90 10.61 10.49
C LYS A 113 -18.36 11.89 9.81
#